data_AF-A0A329X0A0-F1
#
_entry.id   AF-A0A329X0A0-F1
#
_cell.length_a   1.000
_cell.length_b   1.000
_cell.length_c   1.000
_cell.angle_alpha   90.00
_cell.angle_beta   90.00
_cell.angle_gamma   90.00
#
_symmetry.space_group_name_H-M   'P 1'
#
loop_
_entity.id
_entity.type
_entity.pdbx_description
1 polymer ?
#
loop_
_entity_poly.entity_id
_entity_poly.type
_entity_poly.pdbx_seq_one_letter_code
_entity_poly.pdbx_strand_id
1 'polypeptide(L)' 'KVIIPYKSNEKARSDGRVKFDHETYRRRNVVERCFGRLKEHRGIATRYEKTARNYIAMVKLGCIRLFLKAII' A
#
# COMPACT_ATOMS: atom_id res chain seq x y z
N LYS A 1 15.76 -9.94 -6.46
CA LYS A 1 14.93 -10.70 -5.49
C LYS A 1 13.49 -10.24 -5.70
N VAL A 2 12.55 -11.16 -5.87
CA VAL A 2 11.17 -10.79 -6.22
C VAL A 2 10.37 -10.61 -4.93
N ILE A 3 9.60 -9.53 -4.84
CA ILE A 3 8.83 -9.16 -3.64
C ILE A 3 7.37 -9.62 -3.75
N ILE A 4 6.85 -9.83 -4.96
CA ILE A 4 5.49 -10.33 -5.18
C ILE A 4 5.57 -11.85 -5.36
N PRO A 5 4.78 -12.64 -4.63
CA PRO A 5 4.81 -14.09 -4.77
C PRO A 5 4.22 -14.52 -6.12
N TYR A 6 4.81 -15.54 -6.70
CA TYR A 6 4.29 -16.21 -7.89
C TYR A 6 3.15 -17.16 -7.51
N LYS A 7 2.18 -17.32 -8.41
CA LYS A 7 1.12 -18.31 -8.32
C LYS A 7 1.70 -19.72 -8.32
N SER A 8 0.95 -20.67 -7.76
CA SER A 8 1.37 -22.08 -7.67
C SER A 8 1.62 -22.73 -9.02
N ASN A 9 0.98 -22.26 -10.09
CA ASN A 9 1.11 -22.79 -11.45
C ASN A 9 2.13 -22.04 -12.33
N GLU A 10 2.85 -21.04 -11.81
CA GLU A 10 3.84 -20.30 -12.59
C GLU A 10 5.19 -21.03 -12.60
N LYS A 11 5.73 -21.35 -13.80
CA LYS A 11 7.04 -21.99 -13.96
C LYS A 11 8.17 -21.25 -13.25
N ALA A 12 8.10 -19.91 -13.21
CA ALA A 12 9.09 -19.05 -12.54
C ALA A 12 9.20 -19.33 -11.02
N ARG A 13 8.15 -19.88 -10.39
CA ARG A 13 8.17 -20.30 -8.98
C ARG A 13 9.03 -21.55 -8.76
N SER A 14 9.05 -22.47 -9.72
CA SER A 14 9.75 -23.75 -9.66
C SER A 14 11.16 -23.72 -10.27
N ASP A 15 11.49 -22.68 -11.05
CA ASP A 15 12.75 -22.54 -11.78
C ASP A 15 13.99 -22.38 -10.87
N GLY A 16 13.82 -22.19 -9.56
CA GLY A 16 14.91 -22.13 -8.56
C GLY A 16 15.83 -20.90 -8.67
N ARG A 17 15.89 -20.27 -9.84
CA ARG A 17 16.62 -19.02 -10.15
C ARG A 17 16.01 -17.81 -9.48
N VAL A 18 14.73 -17.88 -9.10
CA VAL A 18 13.99 -16.75 -8.55
C VAL A 18 13.86 -16.89 -7.03
N LYS A 19 14.59 -16.04 -6.30
CA LYS A 19 14.47 -15.95 -4.83
C LYS A 19 13.37 -14.94 -4.45
N PHE A 20 12.36 -15.43 -3.75
CA PHE A 20 11.29 -14.62 -3.18
C PHE A 20 11.72 -14.04 -1.83
N ASP A 21 11.48 -12.75 -1.63
CA ASP A 21 11.77 -12.06 -0.38
C ASP A 21 10.52 -11.99 0.52
N HIS A 22 10.37 -13.01 1.38
CA HIS A 22 9.26 -13.10 2.33
C HIS A 22 9.21 -11.93 3.32
N GLU A 23 10.37 -11.44 3.77
CA GLU A 23 10.44 -10.39 4.78
C GLU A 23 9.97 -9.06 4.20
N THR A 24 10.46 -8.71 3.02
CA THR A 24 10.05 -7.49 2.31
C THR A 24 8.57 -7.55 1.93
N TYR A 25 8.08 -8.72 1.49
CA TYR A 25 6.65 -8.92 1.23
C TYR A 25 5.81 -8.71 2.50
N ARG A 26 6.24 -9.23 3.66
CA ARG A 26 5.54 -9.05 4.93
C ARG A 26 5.53 -7.58 5.39
N ARG A 27 6.66 -6.87 5.25
CA ARG A 27 6.76 -5.45 5.62
C ARG A 27 5.82 -4.56 4.81
N ARG A 28 5.53 -4.90 3.55
CA ARG A 28 4.58 -4.16 2.69
C ARG A 28 3.16 -4.08 3.25
N ASN A 29 2.72 -5.07 4.02
CA ASN A 29 1.38 -5.08 4.61
C ASN A 29 1.09 -3.83 5.47
N VAL A 30 2.11 -3.25 6.14
CA VAL A 30 1.94 -2.01 6.91
C VAL A 30 1.56 -0.84 5.99
N VAL A 31 2.26 -0.72 4.86
CA VAL A 31 2.02 0.33 3.86
C VAL A 31 0.68 0.11 3.18
N GLU A 32 0.37 -1.12 2.78
CA GLU A 32 -0.89 -1.47 2.11
C GLU A 32 -2.11 -1.23 3.01
N ARG A 33 -2.03 -1.58 4.30
CA ARG A 33 -3.08 -1.27 5.28
C ARG A 33 -3.25 0.24 5.49
N CYS A 34 -2.16 1.01 5.52
CA CYS A 34 -2.23 2.47 5.62
C CYS A 34 -2.99 3.06 4.43
N PHE A 35 -2.63 2.68 3.21
CA PHE A 35 -3.34 3.11 2.00
C PHE A 35 -4.78 2.60 1.93
N GLY A 36 -5.05 1.39 2.43
CA GLY A 36 -6.40 0.85 2.56
C GLY A 36 -7.30 1.76 3.41
N ARG A 37 -6.81 2.17 4.58
CA ARG A 37 -7.52 3.10 5.47
C ARG A 37 -7.68 4.49 4.86
N LEU A 38 -6.66 5.01 4.17
CA LEU A 38 -6.77 6.29 3.45
C LEU A 38 -7.85 6.23 2.35
N LYS A 39 -8.01 5.07 1.71
CA LYS A 39 -9.01 4.84 0.65
C LYS A 39 -10.44 4.64 1.16
N GLU A 40 -10.66 4.45 2.47
CA GLU A 40 -12.01 4.51 3.04
C GLU A 40 -12.66 5.89 2.80
N HIS A 41 -11.83 6.94 2.72
CA HIS A 41 -12.28 8.26 2.32
C HIS A 41 -12.45 8.34 0.79
N ARG A 42 -13.71 8.29 0.33
CA ARG A 42 -14.06 8.30 -1.10
C ARG A 42 -13.34 9.39 -1.90
N GLY A 43 -13.24 10.61 -1.38
CA GLY A 43 -12.56 11.72 -2.05
C GLY A 43 -11.06 11.49 -2.30
N ILE A 44 -10.38 10.74 -1.41
CA ILE A 44 -8.98 10.35 -1.58
C ILE A 44 -8.87 9.16 -2.54
N ALA A 45 -9.75 8.16 -2.40
CA ALA A 45 -9.76 6.97 -3.24
C ALA A 45 -10.02 7.27 -4.73
N THR A 46 -10.96 8.16 -5.02
CA THR A 46 -11.31 8.53 -6.40
C THR A 46 -10.51 9.72 -6.92
N ARG A 47 -9.62 10.30 -6.10
CA ARG A 47 -8.84 11.50 -6.44
C ARG A 47 -9.73 12.64 -6.94
N TYR A 48 -10.72 13.01 -6.13
CA TYR A 48 -11.74 13.98 -6.52
C TYR A 48 -11.22 15.41 -6.66
N GLU A 49 -10.10 15.72 -5.98
CA GLU A 49 -9.48 17.04 -6.03
C GLU A 49 -8.93 17.39 -7.41
N LYS A 50 -9.37 18.53 -7.95
CA LYS A 50 -8.99 19.03 -9.29
C LYS A 50 -7.50 19.37 -9.39
N THR A 51 -6.90 19.85 -8.30
CA THR A 51 -5.49 20.24 -8.27
C THR A 51 -4.65 19.23 -7.49
N ALA A 52 -3.42 19.01 -7.95
CA ALA A 52 -2.47 18.14 -7.24
C ALA A 52 -2.17 18.65 -5.82
N ARG A 53 -2.16 19.97 -5.62
CA ARG A 53 -1.92 20.59 -4.30
C ARG A 53 -3.02 20.22 -3.31
N ASN A 54 -4.28 20.35 -3.69
CA ASN A 54 -5.39 20.00 -2.82
C ASN A 54 -5.44 18.49 -2.55
N TYR A 55 -5.18 17.66 -3.57
CA TYR A 55 -5.12 16.22 -3.38
C TYR A 55 -4.06 15.83 -2.34
N ILE A 56 -2.86 16.39 -2.43
CA ILE A 56 -1.79 16.14 -1.47
C ILE A 56 -2.17 16.64 -0.08
N ALA A 57 -2.84 17.79 0.03
CA ALA A 57 -3.34 18.29 1.31
C ALA A 57 -4.33 17.31 1.96
N MET A 58 -5.28 16.78 1.19
CA MET A 58 -6.24 15.78 1.66
C MET A 58 -5.57 14.47 2.09
N VAL A 59 -4.57 14.02 1.35
CA VAL A 59 -3.76 12.84 1.74
C VAL A 59 -3.02 13.09 3.06
N LYS A 60 -2.39 14.26 3.23
CA LYS A 60 -1.71 14.64 4.47
C LYS A 60 -2.67 14.68 5.66
N LEU A 61 -3.85 15.28 5.48
CA LEU A 61 -4.90 15.31 6.51
C LEU A 61 -5.36 13.88 6.88
N GLY A 62 -5.54 13.01 5.89
CA GLY A 62 -5.85 11.60 6.11
C GLY A 62 -4.76 10.90 6.93
N CYS A 63 -3.49 11.11 6.60
CA CYS A 63 -2.36 10.54 7.35
C CYS A 63 -2.33 11.05 8.79
N ILE A 64 -2.53 12.36 9.02
CA ILE A 64 -2.58 12.96 10.36
C ILE A 64 -3.71 12.33 11.17
N ARG A 65 -4.90 12.18 10.58
CA ARG A 65 -6.04 11.53 11.24
C ARG A 65 -5.75 10.07 11.63
N LEU A 66 -5.11 9.31 10.73
CA LEU A 66 -4.72 7.93 11.02
C LEU A 66 -3.68 7.85 12.14
N PHE A 67 -2.74 8.78 12.17
CA PHE A 67 -1.72 8.87 13.22
C PHE A 67 -2.34 9.20 14.57
N LEU A 68 -3.22 10.20 14.64
CA LEU A 68 -3.94 10.55 15.88
C LEU A 68 -4.78 9.39 16.40
N LYS A 69 -5.49 8.67 15.52
CA LYS A 69 -6.25 7.45 15.87
C LYS A 69 -5.38 6.29 16.37
N ALA A 70 -4.08 6.31 16.11
CA ALA A 70 -3.17 5.26 16.57
C ALA A 70 -2.56 5.58 17.93
N ILE A 71 -2.57 6.86 18.34
CA ILE A 71 -2.00 7.36 19.59
C ILE A 71 -3.06 7.43 20.68
N ILE A 72 -4.28 7.85 20.32
CA ILE A 72 -5.45 7.91 21.20
C ILE A 72 -6.13 6.55 21.19
#